data_AF-A0A958BBN4-F1
#
_entry.id   AF-A0A958BBN4-F1
#
_cell.length_a   1.000
_cell.length_b   1.000
_cell.length_c   1.000
_cell.angle_alpha   90.00
_cell.angle_beta   90.00
_cell.angle_gamma   90.00
#
_symmetry.space_group_name_H-M   'P 1'
#
loop_
_entity.id
_entity.type
_entity.pdbx_description
1 polymer ?
#
loop_
_entity_poly.entity_id
_entity_poly.type
_entity_poly.pdbx_seq_one_letter_code
_entity_poly.pdbx_strand_id
1 'polypeptide(L)'
;QKLSDWLPTRTDSTLFLFHKPGRDRIIANWFIAAEKNNNLLQRLYDSLILYWDQNDFRNFDRQKKSNIEYWSKRIINGRSLALSQIWLSSFFTKALRLYPYMVYHFMFYKLIRTEPACRQIYDQMVKISAQGPHILQREGLLEPLSQEAKLAIDKRKYPLFKLKWKLDSTDIPKGSNLDYLLHR
;
A
#
# COMPACT_ATOMS: atom_id res chain seq x y z
N GLN A 1 2.09 -15.53 -13.27
CA GLN A 1 3.17 -15.03 -14.15
C GLN A 1 4.42 -14.95 -13.31
N LYS A 2 5.60 -15.35 -13.82
CA LYS A 2 6.82 -15.24 -13.01
C LYS A 2 7.23 -13.78 -12.91
N LEU A 3 7.81 -13.38 -11.79
CA LEU A 3 8.28 -11.99 -11.59
C LEU A 3 9.29 -11.58 -12.67
N SER A 4 10.15 -12.51 -13.10
CA SER A 4 11.14 -12.32 -14.17
C SER A 4 10.55 -11.86 -15.50
N ASP A 5 9.28 -12.20 -15.78
CA ASP A 5 8.73 -12.05 -17.13
C ASP A 5 8.12 -10.66 -17.34
N TRP A 6 7.57 -10.06 -16.27
CA TRP A 6 6.82 -8.81 -16.37
C TRP A 6 7.43 -7.67 -15.57
N LEU A 7 8.18 -7.94 -14.48
CA LEU A 7 8.70 -6.86 -13.65
C LEU A 7 9.80 -6.06 -14.37
N PRO A 8 10.79 -6.69 -15.04
CA PRO A 8 11.86 -5.95 -15.73
C PRO A 8 11.32 -4.98 -16.80
N THR A 9 10.29 -5.39 -17.54
CA THR A 9 9.65 -4.56 -18.58
C THR A 9 8.78 -3.42 -18.03
N ARG A 10 8.65 -3.33 -16.70
CA ARG A 10 7.87 -2.30 -15.99
C ARG A 10 8.73 -1.52 -14.98
N THR A 11 10.00 -1.88 -14.84
CA THR A 11 11.02 -1.21 -14.03
C THR A 11 12.06 -0.55 -14.94
N ASP A 12 11.64 0.06 -16.06
CA ASP A 12 12.48 1.03 -16.78
C ASP A 12 12.84 2.23 -15.87
N SER A 13 12.06 2.41 -14.80
CA SER A 13 12.35 3.24 -13.64
C SER A 13 13.01 2.42 -12.53
N THR A 14 13.96 3.04 -11.81
CA THR A 14 14.69 2.47 -10.65
C THR A 14 13.81 2.09 -9.44
N LEU A 15 12.48 2.21 -9.58
CA LEU A 15 11.46 1.93 -8.57
C LEU A 15 10.17 1.44 -9.25
N PHE A 16 9.46 0.53 -8.60
CA PHE A 16 8.11 0.11 -8.91
C PHE A 16 7.28 -0.05 -7.63
N LEU A 17 6.11 0.59 -7.64
CA LEU A 17 5.05 0.50 -6.63
C LEU A 17 3.70 0.54 -7.35
N PHE A 18 2.72 -0.21 -6.84
CA PHE A 18 1.36 -0.04 -7.34
C PHE A 18 0.80 1.34 -6.98
N HIS A 19 0.04 1.92 -7.90
CA HIS A 19 -0.48 3.27 -7.84
C HIS A 19 -1.93 3.33 -7.36
N LYS A 20 -2.26 4.36 -6.58
CA LYS A 20 -3.64 4.72 -6.14
C LYS A 20 -4.46 3.54 -5.60
N PRO A 21 -4.06 2.89 -4.49
CA PRO A 21 -4.89 1.89 -3.82
C PRO A 21 -6.15 2.47 -3.15
N GLY A 22 -6.24 3.79 -2.98
CA GLY A 22 -7.38 4.46 -2.37
C GLY A 22 -7.27 5.98 -2.54
N ARG A 23 -8.29 6.72 -2.07
CA ARG A 23 -8.35 8.19 -2.19
C ARG A 23 -7.30 8.92 -1.34
N ASP A 24 -6.80 8.24 -0.31
CA ASP A 24 -5.89 8.77 0.71
C ASP A 24 -4.42 8.42 0.44
N ARG A 25 -4.14 7.67 -0.62
CA ARG A 25 -2.81 7.10 -0.88
C ARG A 25 -2.49 7.09 -2.36
N ILE A 26 -1.31 7.60 -2.70
CA ILE A 26 -0.82 7.59 -4.08
C ILE A 26 -0.13 6.29 -4.49
N ILE A 27 0.33 5.51 -3.51
CA ILE A 27 1.05 4.25 -3.72
C ILE A 27 0.54 3.18 -2.77
N ALA A 28 0.75 1.91 -3.13
CA ALA A 28 0.56 0.77 -2.26
C ALA A 28 1.92 0.21 -1.84
N ASN A 29 2.13 -0.02 -0.54
CA ASN A 29 3.42 -0.43 0.01
C ASN A 29 3.55 -1.94 0.24
N TRP A 30 2.57 -2.73 -0.20
CA TRP A 30 2.56 -4.19 -0.02
C TRP A 30 3.35 -4.94 -1.09
N PHE A 31 3.81 -4.24 -2.14
CA PHE A 31 4.74 -4.75 -3.13
C PHE A 31 5.64 -3.59 -3.60
N ILE A 32 6.94 -3.75 -3.42
CA ILE A 32 7.96 -2.74 -3.74
C ILE A 32 9.08 -3.48 -4.45
N ALA A 33 9.46 -2.98 -5.62
CA ALA A 33 10.69 -3.40 -6.30
C ALA A 33 11.49 -2.14 -6.62
N ALA A 34 12.80 -2.17 -6.40
CA ALA A 34 13.66 -1.03 -6.64
C ALA A 34 15.08 -1.49 -6.92
N GLU A 35 15.82 -0.67 -7.64
CA GLU A 35 17.26 -0.84 -7.74
C GLU A 35 17.94 -0.53 -6.40
N LYS A 36 19.14 -1.08 -6.24
CA LYS A 36 19.97 -0.78 -5.07
C LYS A 36 20.21 0.73 -5.00
N ASN A 37 20.17 1.27 -3.79
CA ASN A 37 20.38 2.70 -3.51
C ASN A 37 19.38 3.64 -4.19
N ASN A 38 18.13 3.20 -4.41
CA ASN A 38 17.08 4.10 -4.87
C ASN A 38 16.91 5.29 -3.91
N ASN A 39 17.19 6.50 -4.41
CA ASN A 39 17.26 7.70 -3.59
C ASN A 39 15.93 8.00 -2.88
N LEU A 40 14.78 7.85 -3.56
CA LEU A 40 13.47 8.09 -2.94
C LEU A 40 13.22 7.14 -1.75
N LEU A 41 13.59 5.86 -1.86
CA LEU A 41 13.44 4.91 -0.75
C LEU A 41 14.42 5.18 0.39
N GLN A 42 15.65 5.62 0.11
CA GLN A 42 16.60 6.03 1.16
C GLN A 42 16.07 7.25 1.93
N ARG A 43 15.61 8.29 1.23
CA ARG A 43 15.02 9.48 1.87
C ARG A 43 13.77 9.15 2.67
N LEU A 44 12.96 8.21 2.18
CA LEU A 44 11.80 7.70 2.91
C LEU A 44 12.20 6.96 4.18
N TYR A 45 13.22 6.11 4.10
CA TYR A 45 13.77 5.41 5.26
C TYR A 45 14.26 6.41 6.31
N ASP A 46 15.14 7.35 5.93
CA ASP A 46 15.69 8.36 6.84
C ASP A 46 14.58 9.21 7.48
N SER A 47 13.60 9.62 6.67
CA SER A 47 12.46 10.41 7.15
C SER A 47 11.58 9.65 8.13
N LEU A 48 11.41 8.34 7.92
CA LEU A 48 10.66 7.48 8.84
C LEU A 48 11.44 7.26 10.14
N ILE A 49 12.76 7.01 10.07
CA ILE A 49 13.61 6.89 11.25
C ILE A 49 13.53 8.17 12.08
N LEU A 50 13.74 9.34 11.47
CA LEU A 50 13.62 10.63 12.16
C LEU A 50 12.22 10.84 12.74
N TYR A 51 11.17 10.43 12.02
CA TYR A 51 9.80 10.53 12.50
C TYR A 51 9.57 9.70 13.76
N TRP A 52 10.08 8.48 13.82
CA TRP A 52 9.91 7.62 14.99
C TRP A 52 10.82 8.03 16.15
N ASP A 53 12.07 8.40 15.86
CA ASP A 53 13.05 8.83 16.86
C ASP A 53 12.59 10.10 17.60
N GLN A 54 12.04 11.06 16.85
CA GLN A 54 11.64 12.33 17.43
C GLN A 54 10.29 12.27 18.16
N ASN A 55 9.46 11.25 17.97
CA ASN A 55 8.08 11.26 18.46
C ASN A 55 7.76 10.07 19.35
N ASP A 56 7.33 10.37 20.57
CA ASP A 56 6.84 9.37 21.52
C ASP A 56 5.30 9.26 21.42
N PHE A 57 4.78 8.12 20.95
CA PHE A 57 3.36 7.92 20.65
C PHE A 57 2.62 7.10 21.71
N ARG A 58 1.45 7.59 22.12
CA ARG A 58 0.64 6.94 23.18
C ARG A 58 -0.20 5.76 22.68
N ASN A 59 -0.43 5.67 21.37
CA ASN A 59 -1.34 4.70 20.76
C ASN A 59 -0.62 3.51 20.11
N PHE A 60 0.67 3.32 20.35
CA PHE A 60 1.45 2.20 19.78
C PHE A 60 0.96 0.84 20.27
N ASP A 61 0.59 0.75 21.55
CA ASP A 61 0.32 -0.53 22.23
C ASP A 61 -1.13 -0.63 22.78
N ARG A 62 -2.03 0.24 22.31
CA ARG A 62 -3.42 0.27 22.81
C ARG A 62 -4.32 -0.68 22.02
N GLN A 63 -4.92 -1.65 22.72
CA GLN A 63 -5.94 -2.54 22.16
C GLN A 63 -7.23 -1.80 21.73
N LYS A 64 -7.59 -0.70 22.42
CA LYS A 64 -8.79 0.09 22.12
C LYS A 64 -8.43 1.50 21.64
N LYS A 65 -8.98 1.87 20.48
CA LYS A 65 -8.85 3.21 19.88
C LYS A 65 -9.74 4.20 20.63
N SER A 66 -9.27 5.43 20.81
CA SER A 66 -10.12 6.49 21.36
C SER A 66 -11.12 6.99 20.32
N ASN A 67 -12.24 7.57 20.78
CA ASN A 67 -13.23 8.20 19.89
C ASN A 67 -12.59 9.30 19.03
N ILE A 68 -11.65 10.06 19.60
CA ILE A 68 -10.90 11.12 18.90
C ILE A 68 -10.10 10.52 17.74
N GLU A 69 -9.39 9.40 17.96
CA GLU A 69 -8.62 8.73 16.92
C GLU A 69 -9.52 8.21 15.79
N TYR A 70 -10.67 7.62 16.14
CA TYR A 70 -11.65 7.13 15.17
C TYR A 70 -12.20 8.26 14.29
N TRP A 71 -12.68 9.35 14.90
CA TRP A 71 -13.23 10.48 14.16
C TRP A 71 -12.17 11.21 13.33
N SER A 72 -10.96 11.38 13.89
CA SER A 72 -9.83 11.95 13.16
C SER A 72 -9.51 11.13 11.91
N LYS A 73 -9.45 9.79 12.02
CA LYS A 73 -9.27 8.90 10.86
C LYS A 73 -10.37 9.07 9.81
N ARG A 74 -11.63 9.13 10.23
CA ARG A 74 -12.76 9.28 9.30
C ARG A 74 -12.71 10.59 8.51
N ILE A 75 -12.32 11.69 9.16
CA ILE A 75 -12.25 13.02 8.53
C ILE A 75 -10.98 13.15 7.67
N ILE A 76 -9.82 12.80 8.24
CA ILE A 76 -8.51 13.07 7.64
C ILE A 76 -8.21 12.07 6.50
N ASN A 77 -8.48 10.77 6.71
CA ASN A 77 -8.18 9.74 5.71
C ASN A 77 -9.33 9.53 4.71
N GLY A 78 -10.52 10.06 4.97
CA GLY A 78 -11.69 9.81 4.12
C GLY A 78 -11.78 10.70 2.87
N ARG A 79 -11.02 11.79 2.79
CA ARG A 79 -11.38 12.94 1.95
C ARG A 79 -10.32 13.41 0.96
N SER A 80 -9.02 13.38 1.28
CA SER A 80 -7.98 13.91 0.36
C SER A 80 -6.57 13.49 0.75
N LEU A 81 -5.69 13.37 -0.26
CA LEU A 81 -4.24 13.23 -0.11
C LEU A 81 -3.63 14.38 0.70
N ALA A 82 -4.09 15.62 0.49
CA ALA A 82 -3.57 16.78 1.19
C ALA A 82 -3.88 16.73 2.69
N LEU A 83 -5.11 16.33 3.04
CA LEU A 83 -5.54 16.21 4.43
C LEU A 83 -4.72 15.16 5.18
N SER A 84 -4.32 14.07 4.52
CA SER A 84 -3.48 13.04 5.13
C SER A 84 -2.19 13.56 5.76
N GLN A 85 -1.68 14.71 5.29
CA GLN A 85 -0.47 15.34 5.81
C GLN A 85 -0.66 15.96 7.21
N ILE A 86 -1.90 16.25 7.61
CA ILE A 86 -2.23 16.77 8.94
C ILE A 86 -1.73 15.81 10.04
N TRP A 87 -1.73 14.50 9.77
CA TRP A 87 -1.18 13.51 10.70
C TRP A 87 0.31 13.68 11.01
N LEU A 88 1.07 14.33 10.12
CA LEU A 88 2.50 14.57 10.29
C LEU A 88 2.80 15.91 11.00
N SER A 89 1.76 16.66 11.38
CA SER A 89 1.91 17.93 12.09
C SER A 89 2.32 17.74 13.56
N SER A 90 2.95 18.75 14.15
CA SER A 90 3.33 18.77 15.56
C SER A 90 2.12 18.63 16.50
N PHE A 91 0.95 19.10 16.10
CA PHE A 91 -0.26 18.93 16.91
C PHE A 91 -0.61 17.45 17.09
N PHE A 92 -0.65 16.68 16.00
CA PHE A 92 -0.94 15.25 16.09
C PHE A 92 0.21 14.45 16.71
N THR A 93 1.45 14.78 16.34
CA THR A 93 2.63 14.01 16.76
C THR A 93 3.14 14.33 18.15
N LYS A 94 3.06 15.59 18.60
CA LYS A 94 3.59 16.06 19.89
C LYS A 94 2.52 16.34 20.93
N ALA A 95 1.42 17.00 20.56
CA ALA A 95 0.37 17.35 21.52
C ALA A 95 -0.56 16.15 21.79
N LEU A 96 -1.15 15.59 20.72
CA LEU A 96 -2.01 14.42 20.85
C LEU A 96 -1.22 13.12 20.99
N ARG A 97 0.04 13.10 20.53
CA ARG A 97 0.92 11.92 20.53
C ARG A 97 0.26 10.72 19.85
N LEU A 98 -0.38 10.98 18.71
CA LEU A 98 -1.05 9.99 17.88
C LEU A 98 -0.26 9.75 16.60
N TYR A 99 0.12 8.49 16.33
CA TYR A 99 0.68 8.12 15.03
C TYR A 99 -0.42 7.60 14.08
N PRO A 100 -0.32 7.89 12.78
CA PRO A 100 -1.18 7.30 11.77
C PRO A 100 -0.66 5.91 11.37
N TYR A 101 -1.54 4.91 11.37
CA TYR A 101 -1.20 3.57 10.87
C TYR A 101 -0.67 3.57 9.41
N MET A 102 -1.06 4.56 8.60
CA MET A 102 -0.64 4.73 7.20
C MET A 102 0.57 5.67 7.02
N VAL A 103 1.37 5.92 8.07
CA VAL A 103 2.49 6.88 8.05
C VAL A 103 3.41 6.74 6.83
N TYR A 104 3.69 5.50 6.41
CA TYR A 104 4.51 5.23 5.22
C TYR A 104 4.01 5.98 3.98
N HIS A 105 2.70 5.92 3.73
CA HIS A 105 2.09 6.57 2.56
C HIS A 105 2.14 8.09 2.68
N PHE A 106 1.95 8.61 3.88
CA PHE A 106 1.90 10.05 4.12
C PHE A 106 3.30 10.64 4.01
N MET A 107 4.32 9.93 4.51
CA MET A 107 5.72 10.33 4.37
C MET A 107 6.19 10.25 2.92
N PHE A 108 5.82 9.19 2.20
CA PHE A 108 6.10 9.08 0.76
C PHE A 108 5.51 10.28 0.00
N TYR A 109 4.23 10.60 0.27
CA TYR A 109 3.57 11.75 -0.35
C TYR A 109 4.21 13.09 0.02
N LYS A 110 4.64 13.25 1.28
CA LYS A 110 5.39 14.43 1.73
C LYS A 110 6.66 14.62 0.90
N LEU A 111 7.47 13.58 0.78
CA LEU A 111 8.77 13.64 0.08
C LEU A 111 8.62 14.01 -1.39
N ILE A 112 7.69 13.39 -2.12
CA ILE A 112 7.48 13.78 -3.52
C ILE A 112 6.96 15.20 -3.68
N ARG A 113 6.31 15.77 -2.65
CA ARG A 113 5.78 17.15 -2.70
C ARG A 113 6.87 18.16 -2.36
N THR A 114 7.83 17.80 -1.52
CA THR A 114 8.84 18.73 -0.97
C THR A 114 10.22 18.57 -1.57
N GLU A 115 10.55 17.42 -2.17
CA GLU A 115 11.86 17.12 -2.73
C GLU A 115 11.76 16.86 -4.25
N PRO A 116 12.29 17.75 -5.11
CA PRO A 116 12.21 17.60 -6.56
C PRO A 116 12.84 16.30 -7.10
N ALA A 117 13.96 15.85 -6.53
CA ALA A 117 14.60 14.59 -6.91
C ALA A 117 13.70 13.37 -6.64
N CYS A 118 13.05 13.36 -5.47
CA CYS A 118 12.04 12.37 -5.11
C CYS A 118 10.83 12.42 -6.05
N ARG A 119 10.37 13.63 -6.40
CA ARG A 119 9.25 13.85 -7.33
C ARG A 119 9.54 13.24 -8.70
N GLN A 120 10.74 13.49 -9.23
CA GLN A 120 11.20 13.00 -10.54
C GLN A 120 11.19 11.47 -10.61
N ILE A 121 11.74 10.78 -9.62
CA ILE A 121 11.71 9.30 -9.56
C ILE A 121 10.27 8.79 -9.60
N TYR A 122 9.38 9.41 -8.81
CA TYR A 122 7.97 9.01 -8.81
C TYR A 122 7.25 9.38 -10.11
N ASP A 123 7.66 10.42 -10.85
CA ASP A 123 7.08 10.78 -12.16
C ASP A 123 7.46 9.77 -13.24
N GLN A 124 8.71 9.35 -13.24
CA GLN A 124 9.25 8.38 -14.20
C GLN A 124 8.74 6.96 -13.94
N MET A 125 8.32 6.66 -12.70
CA MET A 125 7.79 5.35 -12.33
C MET A 125 6.54 4.98 -13.13
N VAL A 126 6.54 3.78 -13.73
CA VAL A 126 5.36 3.21 -14.40
C VAL A 126 4.18 3.11 -13.43
N LYS A 127 3.02 3.66 -13.81
CA LYS A 127 1.82 3.69 -12.96
C LYS A 127 0.85 2.56 -13.27
N ILE A 128 0.99 1.45 -12.57
CA ILE A 128 0.02 0.35 -12.60
C ILE A 128 -0.91 0.46 -11.39
N SER A 129 -2.23 0.45 -11.61
CA SER A 129 -3.22 0.55 -10.52
C SER A 129 -3.12 -0.62 -9.54
N ALA A 130 -3.21 -0.33 -8.24
CA ALA A 130 -3.27 -1.34 -7.19
C ALA A 130 -4.62 -2.09 -7.14
N GLN A 131 -5.68 -1.54 -7.77
CA GLN A 131 -7.02 -2.13 -7.70
C GLN A 131 -7.11 -3.50 -8.38
N GLY A 132 -6.37 -3.69 -9.48
CA GLY A 132 -6.34 -4.94 -10.23
C GLY A 132 -5.89 -6.13 -9.38
N PRO A 133 -4.71 -6.06 -8.75
CA PRO A 133 -4.24 -7.09 -7.82
C PRO A 133 -5.21 -7.43 -6.67
N HIS A 134 -6.14 -6.55 -6.29
CA HIS A 134 -7.14 -6.81 -5.25
C HIS A 134 -8.40 -7.53 -5.75
N ILE A 135 -8.53 -7.83 -7.05
CA ILE A 135 -9.76 -8.44 -7.61
C ILE A 135 -10.21 -9.68 -6.82
N LEU A 136 -9.33 -10.64 -6.56
CA LEU A 136 -9.69 -11.87 -5.86
C LEU A 136 -10.08 -11.62 -4.39
N GLN A 137 -9.54 -10.57 -3.76
CA GLN A 137 -9.96 -10.17 -2.42
C GLN A 137 -11.34 -9.53 -2.42
N ARG A 138 -11.69 -8.82 -3.50
CA ARG A 138 -12.99 -8.17 -3.66
C ARG A 138 -14.09 -9.16 -4.01
N GLU A 139 -13.81 -10.10 -4.92
CA GLU A 139 -14.74 -11.18 -5.27
C GLU A 139 -14.84 -12.25 -4.16
N GLY A 140 -13.96 -12.19 -3.15
CA GLY A 140 -13.92 -13.13 -2.04
C GLY A 140 -13.01 -14.32 -2.32
N LEU A 141 -11.88 -14.43 -1.60
CA LEU A 141 -10.88 -15.48 -1.87
C LEU A 141 -11.43 -16.90 -1.71
N LEU A 142 -12.26 -17.12 -0.69
CA LEU A 142 -12.83 -18.44 -0.34
C LEU A 142 -14.24 -18.64 -0.90
N GLU A 143 -14.80 -17.62 -1.55
CA GLU A 143 -16.10 -17.70 -2.19
C GLU A 143 -16.01 -18.56 -3.47
N PRO A 144 -17.13 -19.13 -3.94
CA PRO A 144 -17.18 -19.86 -5.21
C PRO A 144 -16.57 -19.06 -6.36
N LEU A 145 -15.98 -19.78 -7.32
CA LEU A 145 -15.31 -19.18 -8.48
C LEU A 145 -16.25 -18.23 -9.22
N SER A 146 -15.93 -16.94 -9.18
CA SER A 146 -16.62 -15.90 -9.92
C SER A 146 -16.12 -15.81 -11.36
N GLN A 147 -16.97 -15.35 -12.27
CA GLN A 147 -16.60 -15.11 -13.67
C GLN A 147 -15.47 -14.06 -13.77
N GLU A 148 -15.56 -12.97 -13.02
CA GLU A 148 -14.54 -11.93 -12.93
C GLU A 148 -13.17 -12.47 -12.49
N ALA A 149 -13.12 -13.27 -11.42
CA ALA A 149 -11.88 -13.89 -10.96
C ALA A 149 -11.32 -14.86 -11.99
N LYS A 150 -12.17 -15.72 -12.55
CA LYS A 150 -11.78 -16.68 -13.59
C LYS A 150 -11.17 -15.96 -14.78
N LEU A 151 -11.82 -14.92 -15.30
CA LEU A 151 -11.32 -14.13 -16.43
C LEU A 151 -10.00 -13.43 -16.09
N ALA A 152 -9.88 -12.84 -14.90
CA ALA A 152 -8.66 -12.17 -14.46
C ALA A 152 -7.47 -13.14 -14.39
N ILE A 153 -7.72 -14.34 -13.86
CA ILE A 153 -6.74 -15.42 -13.79
C ILE A 153 -6.41 -15.88 -15.21
N ASP A 154 -7.41 -16.34 -15.97
CA ASP A 154 -7.25 -16.95 -17.29
C ASP A 154 -6.47 -16.07 -18.27
N LYS A 155 -6.87 -14.80 -18.38
CA LYS A 155 -6.27 -13.84 -19.29
C LYS A 155 -4.97 -13.24 -18.75
N ARG A 156 -4.50 -13.65 -17.56
CA ARG A 156 -3.32 -13.09 -16.89
C ARG A 156 -3.39 -11.56 -16.83
N LYS A 157 -4.59 -11.04 -16.56
CA LYS A 157 -4.94 -9.62 -16.71
C LYS A 157 -4.10 -8.70 -15.82
N TYR A 158 -3.68 -9.22 -14.67
CA TYR A 158 -2.85 -8.50 -13.71
C TYR A 158 -1.52 -9.23 -13.48
N PRO A 159 -0.44 -8.49 -13.22
CA PRO A 159 0.90 -9.07 -13.05
C PRO A 159 0.97 -10.02 -11.86
N LEU A 160 0.18 -9.76 -10.82
CA LEU A 160 0.08 -10.54 -9.60
C LEU A 160 -1.25 -10.26 -8.89
N PHE A 161 -1.62 -11.15 -7.98
CA PHE A 161 -2.77 -10.99 -7.10
C PHE A 161 -2.31 -10.83 -5.65
N LYS A 162 -2.87 -9.84 -4.94
CA LYS A 162 -2.63 -9.68 -3.51
C LYS A 162 -3.53 -10.64 -2.75
N LEU A 163 -2.93 -11.59 -2.05
CA LEU A 163 -3.64 -12.57 -1.22
C LEU A 163 -3.64 -12.18 0.27
N LYS A 164 -4.20 -13.03 1.12
CA LYS A 164 -4.15 -12.92 2.59
C LYS A 164 -3.21 -13.99 3.14
N TRP A 165 -2.29 -13.59 4.02
CA TRP A 165 -1.32 -14.50 4.64
C TRP A 165 -1.89 -15.32 5.80
N LYS A 166 -3.05 -14.93 6.36
CA LYS A 166 -3.72 -15.60 7.49
C LYS A 166 -4.67 -16.72 7.06
N LEU A 167 -4.53 -17.25 5.84
CA LEU A 167 -5.37 -18.34 5.35
C LEU A 167 -4.60 -19.64 5.55
N ASP A 168 -5.20 -20.60 6.26
CA ASP A 168 -4.66 -21.95 6.28
C ASP A 168 -5.00 -22.66 4.97
N SER A 169 -4.08 -23.50 4.50
CA SER A 169 -4.25 -24.32 3.31
C SER A 169 -5.40 -25.32 3.43
N THR A 170 -5.73 -25.75 4.65
CA THR A 170 -6.87 -26.64 4.93
C THR A 170 -8.22 -25.95 4.79
N ASP A 171 -8.25 -24.62 4.81
CA ASP A 171 -9.46 -23.81 4.81
C ASP A 171 -9.87 -23.34 3.41
N ILE A 172 -9.20 -23.81 2.35
CA ILE A 172 -9.47 -23.39 0.97
C ILE A 172 -10.56 -24.29 0.36
N PRO A 173 -11.80 -23.81 0.16
CA PRO A 173 -12.85 -24.64 -0.41
C PRO A 173 -12.54 -24.98 -1.87
N LYS A 174 -12.74 -26.24 -2.25
CA LYS A 174 -12.65 -26.65 -3.66
C LYS A 174 -13.63 -25.85 -4.52
N GLY A 175 -13.17 -25.40 -5.68
CA GLY A 175 -13.94 -24.55 -6.59
C GLY A 175 -14.04 -23.09 -6.16
N SER A 176 -13.31 -22.66 -5.13
CA SER A 176 -13.22 -21.25 -4.76
C SER A 176 -12.31 -20.44 -5.70
N ASN A 177 -12.40 -19.11 -5.63
CA ASN A 177 -11.52 -18.21 -6.38
C ASN A 177 -10.01 -18.48 -6.10
N LEU A 178 -9.66 -18.75 -4.84
CA LEU A 178 -8.28 -19.06 -4.44
C LEU A 178 -7.85 -20.46 -4.87
N ASP A 179 -8.72 -21.47 -4.73
CA ASP A 179 -8.45 -22.82 -5.22
C ASP A 179 -8.12 -22.82 -6.71
N TYR A 180 -8.93 -22.12 -7.51
CA TYR A 180 -8.71 -21.99 -8.95
C TYR A 180 -7.40 -21.29 -9.30
N LEU A 181 -6.98 -20.28 -8.54
CA LEU A 181 -5.70 -19.60 -8.77
C LEU A 181 -4.51 -20.54 -8.52
N LEU A 182 -4.58 -21.37 -7.46
CA LEU A 182 -3.46 -22.19 -7.01
C LEU A 182 -3.27 -23.45 -7.85
N HIS A 183 -4.34 -23.99 -8.43
CA HIS A 183 -4.33 -25.25 -9.18
C HIS A 183 -4.39 -25.09 -10.71
N ARG A 184 -4.18 -23.86 -11.22
CA ARG A 184 -4.12 -23.57 -12.66
C ARG A 184 -2.70 -23.51 -13.20
#